data_AF-A0A7S2HJ70-F1
#
_entry.id   AF-A0A7S2HJ70-F1
#
_cell.length_a   1.000
_cell.length_b   1.000
_cell.length_c   1.000
_cell.angle_alpha   90.00
_cell.angle_beta   90.00
_cell.angle_gamma   90.00
#
_symmetry.space_group_name_H-M   'P 1'
#
loop_
_entity.id
_entity.type
_entity.pdbx_description
1 polymer ?
#
loop_
_entity_poly.entity_id
_entity_poly.type
_entity_poly.pdbx_seq_one_letter_code
_entity_poly.pdbx_strand_id
1 'polypeptide(L)'
;WEYYRIKRFEQFCTNPKFTHLPPGRQHPSCCISSATWPKRWGCRWHETLRTRFGRSDSMWMQTAMPWVHPDQYEFASVDFTPNYLCHAGALHNINATARDPTELRFIVLMRDPIMRAFSEYSMFTAWGWDRASSFAVRTGEQMDRFRTCNATLFQRIDLL
;
A
#
# COMPACT_ATOMS: atom_id res chain seq x y z
N TRP A 1 10.94 9.83 10.42
CA TRP A 1 10.16 8.70 9.88
C TRP A 1 10.94 7.87 8.86
N GLU A 2 11.65 8.46 7.87
CA GLU A 2 12.45 7.70 6.88
C GLU A 2 13.64 6.90 7.47
N TYR A 3 14.41 7.49 8.40
CA TYR A 3 15.57 6.84 9.02
C TYR A 3 15.25 5.53 9.75
N TYR A 4 14.13 5.50 10.49
CA TYR A 4 13.72 4.32 11.28
C TYR A 4 13.17 3.19 10.41
N ARG A 5 12.63 3.48 9.21
CA ARG A 5 12.28 2.45 8.24
C ARG A 5 13.53 1.80 7.68
N ILE A 6 14.51 2.59 7.23
CA ILE A 6 15.70 2.07 6.54
C ILE A 6 16.57 1.21 7.46
N LYS A 7 16.85 1.64 8.70
CA LYS A 7 17.65 0.84 9.63
C LYS A 7 17.01 -0.51 9.98
N ARG A 8 15.68 -0.58 10.02
CA ARG A 8 14.93 -1.84 10.24
C ARG A 8 14.94 -2.73 9.00
N PHE A 9 14.79 -2.14 7.81
CA PHE A 9 14.80 -2.89 6.56
C PHE A 9 16.17 -3.50 6.24
N GLU A 10 17.27 -2.81 6.53
CA GLU A 10 18.61 -3.39 6.32
C GLU A 10 18.84 -4.64 7.14
N GLN A 11 18.45 -4.60 8.42
CA GLN A 11 18.50 -5.77 9.28
C GLN A 11 17.61 -6.88 8.72
N PHE A 12 16.40 -6.57 8.28
CA PHE A 12 15.52 -7.56 7.67
C PHE A 12 16.13 -8.19 6.40
N CYS A 13 16.77 -7.38 5.56
CA CYS A 13 17.28 -7.79 4.25
C CYS A 13 18.59 -8.57 4.29
N THR A 14 19.36 -8.50 5.37
CA THR A 14 20.71 -9.09 5.44
C THR A 14 20.92 -10.01 6.63
N ASN A 15 20.04 -9.98 7.64
CA ASN A 15 20.19 -10.81 8.82
C ASN A 15 19.69 -12.24 8.54
N PRO A 16 20.53 -13.26 8.74
CA PRO A 16 20.15 -14.67 8.58
C PRO A 16 18.92 -15.07 9.39
N LYS A 17 18.70 -14.43 10.55
CA LYS A 17 17.54 -14.68 11.43
C LYS A 17 16.21 -14.38 10.75
N PHE A 18 16.16 -13.39 9.85
CA PHE A 18 14.94 -12.96 9.16
C PHE A 18 14.85 -13.49 7.73
N THR A 19 15.99 -13.72 7.08
CA THR A 19 16.05 -14.11 5.67
C THR A 19 16.12 -15.62 5.46
N HIS A 20 16.52 -16.38 6.48
CA HIS A 20 16.88 -17.79 6.36
C HIS A 20 17.98 -18.07 5.32
N LEU A 21 18.80 -17.06 5.00
CA LEU A 21 19.93 -17.17 4.08
C LEU A 21 21.28 -17.18 4.84
N PRO A 22 22.36 -17.72 4.24
CA PRO A 22 23.69 -17.65 4.81
C PRO A 22 24.14 -16.20 5.12
N PRO A 23 24.99 -15.98 6.14
CA PRO A 23 25.57 -14.67 6.42
C PRO A 23 26.19 -14.03 5.16
N GLY A 24 25.92 -12.74 4.95
CA GLY A 24 26.41 -11.99 3.77
C GLY A 24 25.55 -12.16 2.50
N ARG A 25 24.50 -12.98 2.52
CA ARG A 25 23.49 -13.03 1.44
C ARG A 25 22.37 -12.05 1.72
N GLN A 26 21.97 -11.30 0.69
CA GLN A 26 20.81 -10.42 0.73
C GLN A 26 19.53 -11.21 0.38
N HIS A 27 18.42 -10.90 1.06
CA HIS A 27 17.11 -11.42 0.71
C HIS A 27 16.76 -11.02 -0.74
N PRO A 28 16.23 -11.92 -1.57
CA PRO A 28 15.96 -11.63 -2.98
C PRO A 28 14.88 -10.54 -3.16
N SER A 29 13.98 -10.36 -2.18
CA SER A 29 13.07 -9.20 -2.13
C SER A 29 13.73 -7.91 -1.72
N CYS A 30 15.02 -7.88 -1.48
CA CYS A 30 15.72 -6.69 -1.11
C CYS A 30 16.66 -6.25 -2.22
N CYS A 31 16.80 -4.95 -2.36
CA CYS A 31 17.59 -4.33 -3.40
C CYS A 31 18.30 -3.11 -2.85
N ILE A 32 19.41 -2.76 -3.50
CA ILE A 32 20.26 -1.64 -3.14
C ILE A 32 20.31 -0.68 -4.32
N SER A 33 20.01 0.59 -4.07
CA SER A 33 20.22 1.69 -5.01
C SER A 33 21.29 2.63 -4.44
N SER A 34 22.29 2.96 -5.27
CA SER A 34 23.35 3.90 -4.91
C SER A 34 23.03 5.30 -5.42
N ALA A 35 23.65 6.32 -4.83
CA ALA A 35 23.57 7.68 -5.33
C ALA A 35 24.07 7.81 -6.80
N THR A 36 25.06 7.00 -7.18
CA THR A 36 25.61 6.96 -8.55
C THR A 36 24.69 6.25 -9.53
N TRP A 37 23.80 5.39 -9.05
CA TRP A 37 22.85 4.65 -9.88
C TRP A 37 21.46 4.63 -9.22
N PRO A 38 20.75 5.78 -9.31
CA PRO A 38 19.62 6.08 -8.45
C PRO A 38 18.34 5.30 -8.75
N LYS A 39 18.34 4.50 -9.82
CA LYS A 39 17.23 3.63 -10.21
C LYS A 39 17.78 2.25 -10.53
N ARG A 40 17.45 1.27 -9.69
CA ARG A 40 17.76 -0.15 -9.94
C ARG A 40 16.49 -0.93 -9.65
N TRP A 41 15.96 -1.63 -10.67
CA TRP A 41 14.83 -2.57 -10.58
C TRP A 41 13.87 -2.35 -9.41
N GLY A 42 12.87 -1.46 -9.53
CA GLY A 42 11.89 -1.23 -8.45
C GLY A 42 12.40 -0.49 -7.21
N CYS A 43 13.67 -0.05 -7.19
CA CYS A 43 14.32 0.55 -6.03
C CYS A 43 14.85 1.93 -6.40
N ARG A 44 14.51 2.92 -5.57
CA ARG A 44 14.72 4.34 -5.87
C ARG A 44 15.64 4.97 -4.82
N TRP A 45 16.66 5.66 -5.28
CA TRP A 45 17.47 6.52 -4.41
C TRP A 45 16.64 7.69 -3.89
N HIS A 46 16.72 7.94 -2.58
CA HIS A 46 16.14 9.13 -1.98
C HIS A 46 17.26 10.10 -1.59
N GLU A 47 17.27 11.27 -2.20
CA GLU A 47 18.38 12.23 -2.06
C GLU A 47 18.57 12.72 -0.62
N THR A 48 17.49 12.72 0.18
CA THR A 48 17.51 12.96 1.63
C THR A 48 18.48 12.03 2.36
N LEU A 49 18.73 10.82 1.86
CA LEU A 49 19.69 9.88 2.45
C LEU A 49 21.13 10.33 2.31
N ARG A 50 21.47 10.98 1.19
CA ARG A 50 22.77 11.64 1.03
C ARG A 50 22.87 12.84 1.94
N THR A 51 21.92 13.76 1.77
CA THR A 51 22.04 15.14 2.27
C THR A 51 21.86 15.22 3.78
N ARG A 52 21.01 14.37 4.35
CA ARG A 52 20.70 14.38 5.79
C ARG A 52 21.43 13.32 6.59
N PHE A 53 21.80 12.21 5.96
CA PHE A 53 22.34 11.04 6.67
C PHE A 53 23.72 10.59 6.17
N GLY A 54 24.31 11.29 5.18
CA GLY A 54 25.66 10.98 4.68
C GLY A 54 25.79 9.62 4.02
N ARG A 55 24.67 9.01 3.60
CA ARG A 55 24.67 7.68 3.00
C ARG A 55 25.02 7.74 1.51
N SER A 56 25.69 6.71 1.02
CA SER A 56 25.96 6.48 -0.40
C SER A 56 25.04 5.44 -1.04
N ASP A 57 24.34 4.66 -0.21
CA ASP A 57 23.47 3.55 -0.58
C ASP A 57 22.14 3.55 0.19
N SER A 58 21.10 3.01 -0.45
CA SER A 58 19.75 2.89 0.09
C SER A 58 19.25 1.48 -0.17
N MET A 59 18.70 0.87 0.88
CA MET A 59 18.17 -0.49 0.80
C MET A 59 16.65 -0.46 0.85
N TRP A 60 16.04 -1.20 -0.06
CA TRP A 60 14.59 -1.27 -0.24
C TRP A 60 14.14 -2.71 -0.29
N MET A 61 12.87 -2.93 0.06
CA MET A 61 12.20 -4.21 -0.15
C MET A 61 11.32 -4.07 -1.40
N GLN A 62 11.61 -4.84 -2.46
CA GLN A 62 10.69 -5.10 -3.55
C GLN A 62 9.49 -5.87 -2.99
N THR A 63 8.33 -5.23 -2.99
CA THR A 63 7.16 -5.65 -2.21
C THR A 63 6.30 -6.73 -2.86
N ALA A 64 6.52 -7.12 -4.12
CA ALA A 64 5.57 -8.03 -4.78
C ALA A 64 6.18 -9.34 -5.28
N MET A 65 7.31 -9.31 -5.99
CA MET A 65 7.80 -10.48 -6.73
C MET A 65 9.33 -10.49 -6.86
N PRO A 66 10.06 -10.97 -5.86
CA PRO A 66 11.53 -10.91 -5.81
C PRO A 66 12.24 -11.84 -6.80
N TRP A 67 11.51 -12.82 -7.33
CA TRP A 67 12.03 -13.86 -8.22
C TRP A 67 11.83 -13.52 -9.69
N VAL A 68 11.12 -12.43 -9.99
CA VAL A 68 10.68 -12.13 -11.34
C VAL A 68 11.58 -11.06 -11.95
N HIS A 69 12.25 -11.42 -13.06
CA HIS A 69 12.97 -10.47 -13.88
C HIS A 69 11.94 -9.70 -14.74
N PRO A 70 11.82 -8.38 -14.57
CA PRO A 70 10.75 -7.60 -15.21
C PRO A 70 10.86 -7.57 -16.75
N ASP A 71 12.03 -7.84 -17.33
CA ASP A 71 12.22 -7.86 -18.79
C ASP A 71 11.94 -9.24 -19.41
N GLN A 72 11.74 -10.28 -18.59
CA GLN A 72 11.56 -11.65 -19.09
C GLN A 72 10.09 -12.03 -19.29
N TYR A 73 9.17 -11.31 -18.66
CA TYR A 73 7.76 -11.70 -18.61
C TYR A 73 6.86 -10.46 -18.65
N GLU A 74 5.80 -10.49 -19.47
CA GLU A 74 4.71 -9.53 -19.41
C GLU A 74 3.73 -9.97 -18.32
N PHE A 75 3.84 -9.40 -17.13
CA PHE A 75 2.94 -9.68 -16.01
C PHE A 75 2.54 -8.40 -15.28
N ALA A 76 1.36 -8.41 -14.66
CA ALA A 76 0.92 -7.36 -13.77
C ALA A 76 0.83 -7.91 -12.34
N SER A 77 1.43 -7.22 -11.37
CA SER A 77 1.19 -7.47 -9.96
C SER A 77 -0.10 -6.80 -9.54
N VAL A 78 -1.02 -7.55 -8.92
CA VAL A 78 -2.29 -7.02 -8.45
C VAL A 78 -2.39 -7.15 -6.93
N ASP A 79 -2.74 -6.05 -6.27
CA ASP A 79 -3.18 -6.06 -4.87
C ASP A 79 -4.70 -5.86 -4.83
N PHE A 80 -5.37 -6.57 -3.92
CA PHE A 80 -6.82 -6.47 -3.74
C PHE A 80 -7.13 -6.08 -2.29
N THR A 81 -7.37 -4.79 -2.08
CA THR A 81 -7.78 -4.25 -0.78
C THR A 81 -9.00 -3.35 -0.96
N PRO A 82 -10.23 -3.84 -0.69
CA PRO A 82 -11.47 -3.08 -0.88
C PRO A 82 -11.50 -1.74 -0.13
N ASN A 83 -10.78 -1.65 0.98
CA ASN A 83 -10.77 -0.47 1.85
C ASN A 83 -9.98 0.72 1.29
N TYR A 84 -9.22 0.57 0.20
CA TYR A 84 -8.49 1.70 -0.40
C TYR A 84 -9.42 2.81 -0.87
N LEU A 85 -10.61 2.45 -1.38
CA LEU A 85 -11.59 3.45 -1.83
C LEU A 85 -12.13 4.30 -0.67
N CYS A 86 -12.14 3.74 0.54
CA CYS A 86 -12.72 4.37 1.72
C CYS A 86 -11.72 5.19 2.56
N HIS A 87 -10.44 5.23 2.18
CA HIS A 87 -9.39 5.87 2.96
C HIS A 87 -8.79 7.08 2.25
N ALA A 88 -8.95 8.28 2.81
CA ALA A 88 -8.58 9.56 2.18
C ALA A 88 -7.10 9.65 1.74
N GLY A 89 -6.18 9.02 2.48
CA GLY A 89 -4.75 9.00 2.13
C GLY A 89 -4.30 7.81 1.30
N ALA A 90 -5.19 6.86 0.95
CA ALA A 90 -4.75 5.59 0.34
C ALA A 90 -4.19 5.82 -1.06
N LEU A 91 -4.91 6.57 -1.91
CA LEU A 91 -4.45 6.88 -3.26
C LEU A 91 -3.13 7.65 -3.25
N HIS A 92 -3.01 8.67 -2.38
CA HIS A 92 -1.77 9.41 -2.19
C HIS A 92 -0.60 8.49 -1.82
N ASN A 93 -0.81 7.58 -0.87
CA ASN A 93 0.23 6.65 -0.43
C ASN A 93 0.61 5.64 -1.53
N ILE A 94 -0.37 5.11 -2.27
CA ILE A 94 -0.12 4.19 -3.40
C ILE A 94 0.69 4.92 -4.47
N ASN A 95 0.28 6.13 -4.85
CA ASN A 95 0.98 6.97 -5.81
C ASN A 95 2.42 7.28 -5.36
N ALA A 96 2.60 7.67 -4.10
CA ALA A 96 3.91 8.01 -3.55
C ALA A 96 4.86 6.80 -3.40
N THR A 97 4.32 5.58 -3.33
CA THR A 97 5.12 4.35 -3.17
C THR A 97 5.31 3.56 -4.46
N ALA A 98 4.59 3.90 -5.52
CA ALA A 98 4.76 3.28 -6.82
C ALA A 98 6.14 3.62 -7.43
N ARG A 99 6.72 2.63 -8.13
CA ARG A 99 7.96 2.82 -8.90
C ARG A 99 7.78 3.89 -9.97
N ASP A 100 6.69 3.78 -10.73
CA ASP A 100 6.23 4.73 -11.72
C ASP A 100 4.72 4.92 -11.57
N PRO A 101 4.26 6.08 -11.06
CA PRO A 101 2.85 6.42 -10.99
C PRO A 101 2.06 6.27 -12.30
N THR A 102 2.72 6.49 -13.44
CA THR A 102 2.06 6.45 -14.75
C THR A 102 1.74 5.03 -15.22
N GLU A 103 2.37 4.03 -14.59
CA GLU A 103 2.12 2.61 -14.85
C GLU A 103 1.02 2.03 -13.94
N LEU A 104 0.58 2.78 -12.91
CA LEU A 104 -0.50 2.33 -12.04
C LEU A 104 -1.81 2.18 -12.82
N ARG A 105 -2.52 1.08 -12.54
CA ARG A 105 -3.87 0.83 -13.06
C ARG A 105 -4.77 0.50 -11.89
N PHE A 106 -5.91 1.19 -11.82
CA PHE A 106 -6.91 0.97 -10.79
C PHE A 106 -8.10 0.27 -11.41
N ILE A 107 -8.46 -0.89 -10.85
CA ILE A 107 -9.69 -1.60 -11.20
C ILE A 107 -10.67 -1.37 -10.08
N VAL A 108 -11.74 -0.62 -10.37
CA VAL A 108 -12.80 -0.31 -9.42
C VAL A 108 -14.06 -1.06 -9.84
N LEU A 109 -14.49 -2.01 -9.02
CA LEU A 109 -15.74 -2.73 -9.22
C LEU A 109 -16.83 -2.07 -8.37
N MET A 110 -17.84 -1.51 -9.03
CA MET A 110 -19.00 -0.91 -8.38
C MET A 110 -20.24 -1.80 -8.56
N ARG A 111 -21.10 -1.78 -7.55
CA ARG A 111 -22.41 -2.43 -7.53
C ARG A 111 -23.45 -1.41 -7.12
N ASP A 112 -24.72 -1.69 -7.41
CA ASP A 112 -25.84 -0.99 -6.77
C ASP A 112 -25.57 -0.76 -5.26
N PRO A 113 -25.65 0.50 -4.78
CA PRO A 113 -25.18 0.85 -3.45
C PRO A 113 -26.02 0.23 -2.33
N ILE A 114 -27.34 0.02 -2.55
CA ILE A 114 -28.22 -0.62 -1.59
C ILE A 114 -27.85 -2.09 -1.48
N MET A 115 -27.67 -2.76 -2.61
CA MET A 115 -27.28 -4.17 -2.65
C MET A 115 -25.86 -4.40 -2.11
N ARG A 116 -24.92 -3.46 -2.31
CA ARG A 116 -23.59 -3.49 -1.68
C ARG A 116 -23.70 -3.40 -0.16
N ALA A 117 -24.47 -2.42 0.34
CA ALA A 117 -24.66 -2.22 1.78
C ALA A 117 -25.31 -3.45 2.44
N PHE A 118 -26.31 -4.04 1.80
CA PHE A 118 -26.94 -5.26 2.29
C PHE A 118 -25.93 -6.42 2.34
N SER A 119 -25.17 -6.63 1.27
CA SER A 119 -24.15 -7.69 1.21
C SER A 119 -23.08 -7.56 2.30
N GLU A 120 -22.62 -6.34 2.57
CA GLU A 120 -21.66 -6.04 3.65
C GLU A 120 -22.27 -6.35 5.03
N TYR A 121 -23.49 -5.88 5.28
CA TYR A 121 -24.22 -6.15 6.52
C TYR A 121 -24.41 -7.66 6.75
N SER A 122 -24.86 -8.40 5.74
CA SER A 122 -25.08 -9.85 5.86
C SER A 122 -23.77 -10.61 6.14
N MET A 123 -22.67 -10.20 5.51
CA MET A 123 -21.36 -10.81 5.74
C MET A 123 -20.85 -10.52 7.15
N PHE A 124 -20.90 -9.27 7.61
CA PHE A 124 -20.39 -8.90 8.93
C PHE A 124 -21.23 -9.39 10.09
N THR A 125 -22.55 -9.52 9.93
CA THR A 125 -23.40 -10.19 10.93
C THR A 125 -23.09 -11.68 10.99
N ALA A 126 -22.91 -12.36 9.85
CA ALA A 126 -22.51 -13.76 9.81
C ALA A 126 -21.13 -14.02 10.48
N TRP A 127 -20.19 -13.07 10.36
CA TRP A 127 -18.89 -13.13 11.02
C TRP A 127 -18.91 -12.65 12.48
N GLY A 128 -20.05 -12.17 12.98
CA GLY A 128 -20.18 -11.63 14.34
C GLY A 128 -19.45 -10.30 14.56
N TRP A 129 -19.06 -9.62 13.49
CA TRP A 129 -18.37 -8.32 13.54
C TRP A 129 -19.35 -7.15 13.69
N ASP A 130 -20.56 -7.31 13.17
CA ASP A 130 -21.64 -6.35 13.32
C ASP A 130 -22.68 -6.87 14.32
N ARG A 131 -23.08 -6.02 15.26
CA ARG A 131 -24.06 -6.34 16.30
C ARG A 131 -25.44 -5.75 16.02
N ALA A 132 -25.60 -5.04 14.91
CA ALA A 132 -26.87 -4.45 14.54
C ALA A 132 -27.94 -5.54 14.33
N SER A 133 -29.09 -5.36 14.98
CA SER A 133 -30.21 -6.31 14.97
C SER A 133 -30.90 -6.42 13.61
N SER A 134 -30.72 -5.45 12.71
CA SER A 134 -31.30 -5.46 11.37
C SER A 134 -30.52 -4.59 10.38
N PHE A 135 -30.72 -4.83 9.09
CA PHE A 135 -30.15 -4.02 8.02
C PHE A 135 -30.60 -2.54 8.09
N ALA A 136 -31.85 -2.29 8.46
CA ALA A 136 -32.40 -0.94 8.57
C ALA A 136 -31.70 -0.13 9.67
N VAL A 137 -31.49 -0.74 10.84
CA VAL A 137 -30.74 -0.10 11.95
C VAL A 137 -29.32 0.22 11.50
N ARG A 138 -28.62 -0.76 10.90
CA ARG A 138 -27.25 -0.56 10.42
C ARG A 138 -27.15 0.55 9.37
N THR A 139 -28.09 0.57 8.44
CA THR A 139 -28.13 1.59 7.38
C THR A 139 -28.39 2.98 7.97
N GLY A 140 -29.30 3.09 8.95
CA GLY A 140 -29.54 4.32 9.69
C GLY A 140 -28.26 4.85 10.35
N GLU A 141 -27.55 4.01 11.09
CA GLU A 141 -26.27 4.36 11.72
C GLU A 141 -25.21 4.82 10.70
N GLN A 142 -25.10 4.12 9.56
CA GLN A 142 -24.17 4.53 8.50
C GLN A 142 -24.56 5.89 7.90
N MET A 143 -25.85 6.12 7.66
CA MET A 143 -26.34 7.39 7.11
C MET A 143 -26.13 8.56 8.07
N ASP A 144 -26.29 8.36 9.37
CA ASP A 144 -26.01 9.38 10.37
C ASP A 144 -24.51 9.70 10.46
N ARG A 145 -23.64 8.68 10.34
CA ARG A 145 -22.19 8.88 10.20
C ARG A 145 -21.85 9.63 8.92
N PHE A 146 -22.49 9.32 7.80
CA PHE A 146 -22.31 10.05 6.54
C PHE A 146 -22.74 11.52 6.64
N ARG A 147 -23.86 11.81 7.30
CA ARG A 147 -24.30 13.20 7.56
C ARG A 147 -23.29 13.97 8.41
N THR A 148 -22.58 13.28 9.29
CA THR A 148 -21.55 13.86 10.16
C THR A 148 -20.19 13.96 9.44
N CYS A 149 -19.92 13.06 8.48
CA CYS A 149 -18.76 13.13 7.59
C CYS A 149 -18.92 14.34 6.67
N ASN A 150 -18.07 15.34 6.89
CA ASN A 150 -18.07 16.62 6.22
C ASN A 150 -18.21 16.45 4.69
N ALA A 151 -19.29 17.01 4.13
CA ALA A 151 -19.59 17.00 2.69
C ALA A 151 -18.45 17.55 1.81
N THR A 152 -17.47 18.20 2.42
CA THR A 152 -16.25 18.70 1.81
C THR A 152 -15.42 17.64 1.10
N LEU A 153 -15.32 16.38 1.55
CA LEU A 153 -14.51 15.38 0.83
C LEU A 153 -15.10 14.97 -0.53
N PHE A 154 -16.43 15.06 -0.68
CA PHE A 154 -17.12 14.78 -1.94
C PHE A 154 -17.14 15.99 -2.88
N GLN A 155 -17.05 17.21 -2.32
CA GLN A 155 -17.14 18.47 -3.06
C GLN A 155 -15.78 19.15 -3.31
N ARG A 156 -14.73 18.73 -2.62
CA ARG A 156 -13.37 19.30 -2.72
C ARG A 156 -12.43 18.34 -3.43
N ILE A 157 -12.65 18.14 -4.73
CA ILE A 157 -11.73 17.39 -5.60
C ILE A 157 -10.32 18.03 -5.60
N ASP A 158 -10.21 19.32 -5.26
CA ASP A 158 -8.95 20.06 -5.08
C ASP A 158 -8.05 19.55 -3.95
N LEU A 159 -8.57 18.70 -3.05
CA LEU A 159 -7.80 18.08 -1.98
C LEU A 159 -7.22 16.70 -2.35
N LEU A 160 -7.51 16.19 -3.55
CA LEU A 160 -6.91 14.97 -4.14
C LEU A 160 -5.70 15.33 -5.02
#